data_AF-A0A9D2AU39-F1
#
_entry.id   AF-A0A9D2AU39-F1
#
_cell.length_a   1.000
_cell.length_b   1.000
_cell.length_c   1.000
_cell.angle_alpha   90.00
_cell.angle_beta   90.00
_cell.angle_gamma   90.00
#
_symmetry.space_group_name_H-M   'P 1'
#
loop_
_entity.id
_entity.type
_entity.pdbx_description
1 polymer ?
#
loop_
_entity_poly.entity_id
_entity_poly.type
_entity_poly.pdbx_seq_one_letter_code
_entity_poly.pdbx_strand_id
1 'polypeptide(L)'
;MQEQPSLKELLEDRRHPRRAFCSTLRFLLVLLALFSVVTILFTQIFVGVIVDGSSMEPTLTSGDYLFVDTTADIARGDIVVFASPEPGSEDLELIKRVIGLPGDELRITRDGRVARKNRGEDSFIWLEEDYILGPYDNHRDQSVTVAAGELFVMGDNRGDSHDSRSFGGVPLENVLGTVTGWSLRGKDLLTAVLGVLRFERRILQRRIRSVPFSAPCDAKDKFLEEI
;
A
#
# COMPACT_ATOMS: atom_id res chain seq x y z
N MET A 1 22.57 -3.91 71.78
CA MET A 1 21.29 -4.62 71.57
C MET A 1 20.54 -3.80 70.52
N GLN A 2 20.46 -4.27 69.27
CA GLN A 2 19.76 -3.52 68.22
C GLN A 2 18.25 -3.68 68.41
N GLU A 3 17.55 -2.57 68.70
CA GLU A 3 16.09 -2.52 68.74
C GLU A 3 15.53 -2.89 67.37
N GLN A 4 14.67 -3.90 67.35
CA GLN A 4 13.90 -4.21 66.15
C GLN A 4 12.78 -3.18 66.00
N PRO A 5 12.61 -2.58 64.82
CA PRO A 5 11.58 -1.58 64.59
C PRO A 5 10.19 -2.19 64.85
N SER A 6 9.31 -1.40 65.45
CA SER A 6 7.97 -1.89 65.81
C SER A 6 7.18 -2.21 64.54
N LEU A 7 6.33 -3.24 64.59
CA LEU A 7 5.47 -3.64 63.45
C LEU A 7 4.62 -2.46 62.93
N LYS A 8 4.27 -1.51 63.81
CA LYS A 8 3.53 -0.29 63.44
C LYS A 8 4.36 0.65 62.58
N GLU A 9 5.63 0.88 62.91
CA GLU A 9 6.53 1.73 62.10
C GLU A 9 6.81 1.10 60.73
N LEU A 10 6.96 -0.23 60.65
CA LEU A 10 7.10 -0.93 59.37
C LEU A 10 5.84 -0.85 58.50
N LEU A 11 4.65 -0.79 59.11
CA LEU A 11 3.38 -0.63 58.40
C LEU A 11 3.14 0.82 57.97
N GLU A 12 3.60 1.82 58.74
CA GLU A 12 3.53 3.24 58.36
C GLU A 12 4.51 3.58 57.22
N ASP A 13 5.72 3.02 57.24
CA ASP A 13 6.72 3.23 56.16
C ASP A 13 6.25 2.64 54.81
N ARG A 14 5.44 1.57 54.83
CA ARG A 14 4.77 1.03 53.63
C ARG A 14 3.65 1.93 53.08
N ARG A 15 3.07 2.83 53.89
CA ARG A 15 1.98 3.74 53.50
C ARG A 15 2.46 5.07 52.92
N HIS A 16 3.76 5.32 52.81
CA HIS A 16 4.25 6.59 52.29
C HIS A 16 3.87 6.82 50.81
N PRO A 17 3.01 7.80 50.50
CA PRO A 17 2.45 8.00 49.15
C PRO A 17 3.52 8.35 48.11
N ARG A 18 4.64 8.94 48.54
CA ARG A 18 5.78 9.30 47.68
C ARG A 18 6.49 8.08 47.08
N ARG A 19 6.62 6.97 47.81
CA ARG A 19 7.28 5.74 47.30
C ARG A 19 6.38 4.99 46.32
N ALA A 20 5.08 4.91 46.61
CA ALA A 20 4.09 4.38 45.68
C ALA A 20 4.02 5.22 44.39
N PHE A 21 4.02 6.55 44.50
CA PHE A 21 4.02 7.47 43.35
C PHE A 21 5.26 7.31 42.46
N CYS A 22 6.47 7.26 43.04
CA CYS A 22 7.69 7.02 42.27
C CYS A 22 7.70 5.65 41.58
N SER A 23 7.16 4.61 42.23
CA SER A 23 7.04 3.27 41.64
C SER A 23 6.05 3.24 40.47
N THR A 24 4.87 3.86 40.64
CA THR A 24 3.86 3.94 39.58
C THR A 24 4.34 4.79 38.41
N LEU A 25 5.00 5.92 38.66
CA LEU A 25 5.57 6.76 37.61
C LEU A 25 6.65 6.00 36.81
N ARG A 26 7.54 5.28 37.50
CA ARG A 26 8.56 4.44 36.83
C ARG A 26 7.91 3.36 35.96
N PHE A 27 6.84 2.71 36.45
CA PHE A 27 6.10 1.71 35.70
C PHE A 27 5.47 2.31 34.43
N LEU A 28 4.82 3.48 34.55
CA LEU A 28 4.23 4.18 33.40
C LEU A 28 5.29 4.62 32.38
N LEU A 29 6.45 5.09 32.83
CA LEU A 29 7.57 5.45 31.94
C LEU A 29 8.11 4.23 31.19
N VAL A 30 8.23 3.07 31.84
CA VAL A 30 8.64 1.83 31.18
C VAL A 30 7.60 1.38 30.15
N LEU A 31 6.31 1.45 30.49
CA LEU A 31 5.24 1.12 29.55
C LEU A 31 5.24 2.04 28.33
N LEU A 32 5.40 3.35 28.56
CA LEU A 32 5.50 4.35 27.50
C LEU A 32 6.72 4.08 26.62
N ALA A 33 7.88 3.82 27.21
CA ALA A 33 9.10 3.52 26.46
C ALA A 33 8.93 2.25 25.61
N LEU A 34 8.36 1.19 26.17
CA LEU A 34 8.07 -0.04 25.41
C LEU A 34 7.11 0.24 24.26
N PHE A 35 6.02 0.98 24.51
CA PHE A 35 5.06 1.37 23.49
C PHE A 35 5.74 2.18 22.37
N SER A 36 6.54 3.18 22.71
CA SER A 36 7.29 3.99 21.74
C SER A 36 8.24 3.15 20.90
N VAL A 37 8.99 2.22 21.51
CA VAL A 37 9.88 1.30 20.78
C VAL A 37 9.09 0.46 19.79
N VAL A 38 7.97 -0.13 20.23
CA VAL A 38 7.10 -0.93 19.36
C VAL A 38 6.55 -0.09 18.21
N THR A 39 6.07 1.13 18.48
CA THR A 39 5.57 2.04 17.43
C THR A 39 6.66 2.40 16.43
N ILE A 40 7.86 2.74 16.90
CA ILE A 40 8.98 3.08 16.01
C ILE A 40 9.29 1.89 15.10
N LEU A 41 9.51 0.69 15.67
CA LEU A 41 9.77 -0.52 14.90
C LEU A 41 8.65 -0.80 13.89
N PHE A 42 7.39 -0.69 14.31
CA PHE A 42 6.24 -0.89 13.43
C PHE A 42 6.25 0.09 12.25
N THR A 43 6.50 1.39 12.50
CA THR A 43 6.55 2.40 11.45
C THR A 43 7.78 2.32 10.54
N GLN A 44 8.82 1.58 10.94
CA GLN A 44 9.98 1.31 10.08
C GLN A 44 9.75 0.11 9.16
N ILE A 45 8.97 -0.88 9.60
CA ILE A 45 8.70 -2.12 8.84
C ILE A 45 7.48 -1.94 7.92
N PHE A 46 6.43 -1.24 8.40
CA PHE A 46 5.17 -1.12 7.68
C PHE A 46 4.93 0.31 7.20
N VAL A 47 4.61 0.43 5.92
CA VAL A 47 4.18 1.68 5.28
C VAL A 47 2.69 1.63 5.00
N GLY A 48 1.95 2.66 5.41
CA GLY A 48 0.53 2.77 5.11
C GLY A 48 0.29 3.44 3.76
N VAL A 49 -0.43 2.77 2.86
CA VAL A 49 -0.80 3.26 1.53
C VAL A 49 -2.32 3.29 1.37
N ILE A 50 -2.82 4.14 0.47
CA ILE A 50 -4.24 4.21 0.13
C ILE A 50 -4.37 3.86 -1.34
N VAL A 51 -5.28 2.95 -1.64
CA VAL A 51 -5.55 2.55 -3.02
C VAL A 51 -6.28 3.68 -3.75
N ASP A 52 -5.75 4.09 -4.89
CA ASP A 52 -6.42 4.97 -5.84
C ASP A 52 -6.51 4.29 -7.21
N GLY A 53 -7.69 4.32 -7.84
CA GLY A 53 -8.01 3.61 -9.08
C GLY A 53 -8.67 2.23 -8.95
N SER A 54 -9.02 1.65 -10.10
CA SER A 54 -9.84 0.44 -10.29
C SER A 54 -9.03 -0.79 -10.77
N SER A 55 -7.74 -0.63 -11.03
CA SER A 55 -6.91 -1.67 -11.69
C SER A 55 -6.76 -2.99 -10.91
N MET A 56 -7.02 -2.96 -9.61
CA MET A 56 -6.94 -4.11 -8.71
C MET A 56 -8.32 -4.61 -8.28
N GLU A 57 -9.42 -4.11 -8.87
CA GLU A 57 -10.75 -4.64 -8.63
C GLU A 57 -10.87 -6.07 -9.17
N PRO A 58 -11.57 -6.98 -8.46
CA PRO A 58 -12.38 -6.75 -7.27
C PRO A 58 -11.61 -6.87 -5.94
N THR A 59 -10.33 -7.25 -5.97
CA THR A 59 -9.54 -7.50 -4.76
C THR A 59 -9.34 -6.24 -3.92
N LEU A 60 -9.04 -5.12 -4.58
CA LEU A 60 -8.86 -3.82 -3.96
C LEU A 60 -9.74 -2.79 -4.64
N THR A 61 -10.36 -1.95 -3.82
CA THR A 61 -11.23 -0.85 -4.25
C THR A 61 -10.63 0.49 -3.88
N SER A 62 -10.90 1.52 -4.68
CA SER A 62 -10.44 2.89 -4.37
C SER A 62 -10.87 3.32 -2.97
N GLY A 63 -9.92 3.82 -2.19
CA GLY A 63 -10.10 4.20 -0.79
C GLY A 63 -9.68 3.14 0.23
N ASP A 64 -9.35 1.92 -0.20
CA ASP A 64 -8.83 0.88 0.70
C ASP A 64 -7.50 1.32 1.33
N TYR A 65 -7.40 1.21 2.66
CA TYR A 65 -6.15 1.42 3.39
C TYR A 65 -5.39 0.11 3.54
N LEU A 66 -4.13 0.14 3.12
CA LEU A 66 -3.27 -1.02 3.13
C LEU A 66 -1.96 -0.76 3.88
N PHE A 67 -1.44 -1.79 4.53
CA PHE A 67 -0.08 -1.81 5.06
C PHE A 67 0.82 -2.67 4.19
N VAL A 68 1.91 -2.06 3.76
CA VAL A 68 2.97 -2.65 2.94
C VAL A 68 4.14 -3.00 3.84
N ASP A 69 4.62 -4.24 3.75
CA ASP A 69 5.85 -4.70 4.39
C ASP A 69 7.02 -4.48 3.43
N THR A 70 7.97 -3.66 3.85
CA THR A 70 9.16 -3.29 3.06
C THR A 70 10.31 -4.30 3.20
N THR A 71 10.15 -5.28 4.08
CA THR A 71 11.19 -6.26 4.44
C THR A 71 10.87 -7.68 3.98
N ALA A 72 9.63 -7.93 3.56
CA ALA A 72 9.19 -9.24 3.12
C ALA A 72 9.76 -9.62 1.75
N ASP A 73 10.12 -10.90 1.61
CA ASP A 73 10.46 -11.47 0.31
C ASP A 73 9.25 -11.46 -0.62
N ILE A 74 9.49 -11.16 -1.90
CA ILE A 74 8.45 -11.08 -2.92
C ILE A 74 8.19 -12.48 -3.48
N ALA A 75 6.96 -12.95 -3.33
CA ALA A 75 6.50 -14.20 -3.88
C ALA A 75 5.46 -14.00 -4.99
N ARG A 76 5.17 -15.11 -5.68
CA ARG A 76 4.14 -15.14 -6.72
C ARG A 76 2.77 -14.94 -6.09
N GLY A 77 1.94 -14.16 -6.76
CA GLY A 77 0.59 -13.84 -6.28
C GLY A 77 0.56 -12.74 -5.23
N ASP A 78 1.71 -12.26 -4.73
CA ASP A 78 1.74 -11.10 -3.85
C ASP A 78 1.27 -9.85 -4.59
N ILE A 79 0.66 -8.94 -3.85
CA ILE A 79 0.35 -7.60 -4.34
C ILE A 79 1.49 -6.69 -3.91
N VAL A 80 2.14 -6.03 -4.85
CA VAL A 80 3.30 -5.17 -4.62
C VAL A 80 2.95 -3.72 -4.90
N VAL A 81 3.59 -2.82 -4.15
CA VAL A 81 3.61 -1.38 -4.42
C VAL A 81 4.99 -1.04 -4.95
N PHE A 82 5.06 -0.32 -6.08
CA PHE A 82 6.31 0.01 -6.74
C PHE A 82 6.21 1.35 -7.46
N ALA A 83 7.35 2.02 -7.64
CA ALA A 83 7.47 3.20 -8.48
C ALA A 83 7.38 2.80 -9.96
N SER A 84 6.61 3.55 -10.75
CA SER A 84 6.44 3.29 -12.17
C SER A 84 7.79 3.17 -12.89
N PRO A 85 8.02 2.11 -13.69
CA PRO A 85 9.25 1.96 -14.46
C PRO A 85 9.29 2.83 -15.72
N GLU A 86 8.20 3.53 -16.06
CA GLU A 86 8.14 4.34 -17.26
C GLU A 86 8.87 5.69 -17.08
N PRO A 87 9.76 6.08 -18.02
CA PRO A 87 10.49 7.34 -17.94
C PRO A 87 9.58 8.55 -17.78
N GLY A 88 9.88 9.41 -16.80
CA GLY A 88 9.09 10.62 -16.53
C GLY A 88 7.84 10.39 -15.68
N SER A 89 7.62 9.16 -15.19
CA SER A 89 6.51 8.82 -14.28
C SER A 89 6.97 8.19 -12.96
N GLU A 90 8.26 8.29 -12.63
CA GLU A 90 8.91 7.65 -11.48
C GLU A 90 8.27 8.02 -10.13
N ASP A 91 7.67 9.21 -10.02
CA ASP A 91 6.94 9.66 -8.83
C ASP A 91 5.56 8.99 -8.65
N LEU A 92 5.09 8.23 -9.64
CA LEU A 92 3.81 7.52 -9.58
C LEU A 92 4.00 6.13 -8.97
N GLU A 93 3.38 5.91 -7.82
CA GLU A 93 3.29 4.60 -7.19
C GLU A 93 2.13 3.78 -7.79
N LEU A 94 2.43 2.55 -8.18
CA LEU A 94 1.47 1.61 -8.74
C LEU A 94 1.32 0.39 -7.84
N ILE A 95 0.11 -0.13 -7.76
CA ILE A 95 -0.23 -1.36 -7.04
C ILE A 95 -0.66 -2.41 -8.05
N LYS A 96 0.03 -3.56 -8.10
CA LYS A 96 -0.24 -4.68 -9.01
C LYS A 96 0.08 -6.03 -8.36
N ARG A 97 -0.43 -7.11 -8.94
CA ARG A 97 -0.12 -8.48 -8.51
C ARG A 97 1.08 -9.05 -9.27
N VAL A 98 1.97 -9.73 -8.55
CA VAL A 98 3.13 -10.42 -9.12
C VAL A 98 2.68 -11.72 -9.81
N ILE A 99 2.87 -11.79 -11.12
CA ILE A 99 2.52 -12.95 -11.94
C ILE A 99 3.76 -13.79 -12.28
N GLY A 100 4.87 -13.11 -12.59
CA GLY A 100 6.15 -13.72 -12.95
C GLY A 100 7.31 -13.17 -12.10
N LEU A 101 8.19 -14.08 -11.71
CA LEU A 101 9.47 -13.83 -11.05
C LEU A 101 10.62 -13.91 -12.07
N PRO A 102 11.84 -13.45 -11.71
CA PRO A 102 12.99 -13.50 -12.61
C PRO A 102 13.24 -14.89 -13.23
N GLY A 103 13.28 -14.94 -14.56
CA GLY A 103 13.54 -16.14 -15.36
C GLY A 103 12.32 -16.99 -15.71
N ASP A 104 11.11 -16.55 -15.37
CA ASP A 104 9.89 -17.21 -15.83
C ASP A 104 9.57 -16.90 -17.27
N GLU A 105 8.84 -17.81 -17.90
CA GLU A 105 8.19 -17.58 -19.19
C GLU A 105 6.67 -17.48 -18.99
N LEU A 106 6.08 -16.43 -19.54
CA LEU A 106 4.65 -16.16 -19.51
C LEU A 106 4.08 -16.16 -20.92
N ARG A 107 2.92 -16.81 -21.09
CA ARG A 107 2.06 -16.70 -22.26
C ARG A 107 0.76 -16.08 -21.81
N ILE A 108 0.47 -14.90 -22.34
CA ILE A 108 -0.71 -14.12 -21.99
C ILE A 108 -1.59 -14.10 -23.22
N THR A 109 -2.83 -14.56 -23.05
CA THR A 109 -3.82 -14.54 -24.13
C THR A 109 -4.52 -13.20 -24.21
N ARG A 110 -5.13 -12.95 -25.36
CA ARG A 110 -5.94 -11.77 -25.65
C ARG A 110 -7.07 -11.54 -24.66
N ASP A 111 -7.66 -12.61 -24.13
CA ASP A 111 -8.70 -12.58 -23.09
C ASP A 111 -8.17 -12.35 -21.66
N GLY A 112 -6.85 -12.17 -21.52
CA GLY A 112 -6.19 -11.86 -20.26
C GLY A 112 -5.82 -13.07 -19.40
N ARG A 113 -5.94 -14.31 -19.91
CA ARG A 113 -5.50 -15.51 -19.19
C ARG A 113 -4.00 -15.68 -19.30
N VAL A 114 -3.41 -16.28 -18.27
CA VAL A 114 -1.96 -16.46 -18.20
C VAL A 114 -1.63 -17.93 -18.07
N ALA A 115 -0.73 -18.41 -18.93
CA ALA A 115 0.01 -19.64 -18.70
C ALA A 115 1.45 -19.28 -18.33
N ARG A 116 1.99 -19.95 -17.32
CA ARG A 116 3.34 -19.72 -16.82
C ARG A 116 4.15 -21.00 -16.88
N LYS A 117 5.42 -20.86 -17.22
CA LYS A 117 6.44 -21.89 -17.07
C LYS A 117 7.48 -21.33 -16.11
N ASN A 118 7.67 -21.97 -14.95
CA ASN A 118 8.64 -21.47 -13.99
C ASN A 118 10.05 -21.71 -14.51
N ARG A 119 11.00 -20.90 -14.04
CA ARG A 119 12.43 -21.10 -14.35
C ARG A 119 12.87 -22.55 -14.06
N GLY A 120 13.30 -23.25 -15.10
CA GLY A 120 13.81 -24.63 -15.00
C GLY A 120 12.76 -25.73 -15.12
N GLU A 121 11.49 -25.38 -15.34
CA GLU A 121 10.44 -26.34 -15.72
C GLU A 121 10.35 -26.47 -17.25
N ASP A 122 9.75 -27.57 -17.73
CA ASP A 122 9.64 -27.87 -19.16
C ASP A 122 8.27 -27.53 -19.77
N SER A 123 7.24 -27.31 -18.94
CA SER A 123 5.86 -27.15 -19.38
C SER A 123 5.21 -25.89 -18.85
N PHE A 124 4.25 -25.37 -19.63
CA PHE A 124 3.39 -24.27 -19.20
C PHE A 124 2.21 -24.81 -18.41
N ILE A 125 1.90 -24.15 -17.30
CA ILE A 125 0.74 -24.39 -16.47
C ILE A 125 -0.16 -23.15 -16.55
N TRP A 126 -1.44 -23.36 -16.85
CA TRP A 126 -2.43 -22.28 -16.80
C TRP A 126 -2.66 -21.86 -15.36
N LEU A 127 -2.59 -20.55 -15.10
CA LEU A 127 -2.89 -20.02 -13.78
C LEU A 127 -4.39 -20.04 -13.53
N GLU A 128 -4.78 -20.55 -12.36
CA GLU A 128 -6.14 -20.43 -11.83
C GLU A 128 -6.21 -19.16 -11.00
N GLU A 129 -7.04 -18.21 -11.45
CA GLU A 129 -7.05 -16.84 -10.95
C GLU A 129 -8.48 -16.45 -10.55
N ASP A 130 -8.95 -16.93 -9.41
CA ASP A 130 -10.33 -16.72 -8.93
C ASP A 130 -10.68 -15.25 -8.63
N TYR A 131 -9.68 -14.36 -8.70
CA TYR A 131 -9.79 -12.93 -8.46
C TYR A 131 -10.05 -12.11 -9.74
N ILE A 132 -10.16 -12.70 -10.93
CA ILE A 132 -10.46 -11.96 -12.17
C ILE A 132 -11.98 -11.95 -12.45
N LEU A 133 -12.55 -10.81 -12.87
CA LEU A 133 -14.00 -10.67 -13.09
C LEU A 133 -14.51 -11.20 -14.44
N GLY A 134 -13.63 -11.70 -15.31
CA GLY A 134 -14.02 -12.32 -16.57
C GLY A 134 -12.90 -12.34 -17.61
N PRO A 135 -13.18 -12.85 -18.82
CA PRO A 135 -12.31 -12.63 -19.96
C PRO A 135 -12.44 -11.18 -20.44
N TYR A 136 -11.32 -10.56 -20.81
CA TYR A 136 -11.28 -9.17 -21.27
C TYR A 136 -10.65 -9.10 -22.67
N ASP A 137 -11.35 -8.55 -23.65
CA ASP A 137 -10.88 -8.52 -25.04
C ASP A 137 -10.22 -7.18 -25.41
N ASN A 138 -9.11 -6.84 -24.78
CA ASN A 138 -8.43 -5.55 -25.01
C ASN A 138 -6.92 -5.65 -25.20
N HIS A 139 -6.35 -6.86 -25.24
CA HIS A 139 -4.91 -7.07 -25.40
C HIS A 139 -4.57 -7.93 -26.62
N ARG A 140 -3.29 -7.99 -26.98
CA ARG A 140 -2.78 -8.97 -27.95
C ARG A 140 -2.24 -10.18 -27.20
N ASP A 141 -2.19 -11.33 -27.86
CA ASP A 141 -1.43 -12.46 -27.35
C ASP A 141 0.04 -12.04 -27.20
N GLN A 142 0.62 -12.32 -26.04
CA GLN A 142 2.00 -11.98 -25.72
C GLN A 142 2.73 -13.18 -25.15
N SER A 143 4.01 -13.31 -25.47
CA SER A 143 4.92 -14.25 -24.82
C SER A 143 6.11 -13.45 -24.31
N VAL A 144 6.35 -13.54 -23.01
CA VAL A 144 7.36 -12.73 -22.31
C VAL A 144 8.23 -13.64 -21.46
N THR A 145 9.53 -13.40 -21.48
CA THR A 145 10.47 -13.97 -20.50
C THR A 145 10.83 -12.86 -19.52
N VAL A 146 10.62 -13.11 -18.23
CA VAL A 146 10.91 -12.12 -17.18
C VAL A 146 12.42 -12.01 -16.99
N ALA A 147 12.98 -10.81 -17.15
CA ALA A 147 14.42 -10.61 -17.07
C ALA A 147 14.94 -10.86 -15.65
N ALA A 148 16.25 -11.07 -15.55
CA ALA A 148 16.91 -11.15 -14.25
C ALA A 148 16.80 -9.81 -13.51
N GLY A 149 16.36 -9.84 -12.26
CA GLY A 149 16.19 -8.62 -11.45
C GLY A 149 14.88 -7.88 -11.70
N GLU A 150 13.97 -8.41 -12.52
CA GLU A 150 12.67 -7.81 -12.80
C GLU A 150 11.50 -8.72 -12.36
N LEU A 151 10.36 -8.10 -12.14
CA LEU A 151 9.06 -8.75 -11.93
C LEU A 151 8.15 -8.51 -13.12
N PHE A 152 7.25 -9.46 -13.37
CA PHE A 152 6.13 -9.23 -14.27
C PHE A 152 4.85 -9.12 -13.46
N VAL A 153 4.21 -7.95 -13.51
CA VAL A 153 3.05 -7.63 -12.68
C VAL A 153 1.82 -7.33 -13.52
N MET A 154 0.65 -7.73 -13.04
CA MET A 154 -0.63 -7.49 -13.72
C MET A 154 -1.67 -7.01 -12.71
N GLY A 155 -2.61 -6.19 -13.18
CA GLY A 155 -3.79 -5.83 -12.40
C GLY A 155 -4.78 -7.00 -12.37
N ASP A 156 -5.54 -7.11 -11.28
CA ASP A 156 -6.63 -8.07 -11.17
C ASP A 156 -7.77 -7.71 -12.12
N ASN A 157 -8.00 -6.41 -12.33
CA ASN A 157 -8.91 -5.90 -13.35
C ASN A 157 -8.19 -5.86 -14.71
N ARG A 158 -8.07 -7.02 -15.36
CA ARG A 158 -7.26 -7.18 -16.58
C ARG A 158 -7.69 -6.26 -17.72
N GLY A 159 -8.98 -5.90 -17.77
CA GLY A 159 -9.56 -4.99 -18.75
C GLY A 159 -9.26 -3.50 -18.52
N ASP A 160 -8.96 -3.11 -17.29
CA ASP A 160 -8.76 -1.70 -16.91
C ASP A 160 -7.51 -1.55 -16.05
N SER A 161 -6.38 -2.02 -16.57
CA SER A 161 -5.10 -2.00 -15.87
C SER A 161 -3.97 -1.66 -16.84
N HIS A 162 -3.26 -0.57 -16.54
CA HIS A 162 -1.96 -0.26 -17.11
C HIS A 162 -0.88 -0.97 -16.27
N ASP A 163 -0.30 -2.03 -16.80
CA ASP A 163 0.61 -2.95 -16.11
C ASP A 163 1.73 -3.48 -17.03
N SER A 164 2.44 -4.53 -16.64
CA SER A 164 3.61 -5.04 -17.38
C SER A 164 3.31 -5.48 -18.82
N ARG A 165 2.04 -5.70 -19.17
CA ARG A 165 1.62 -5.92 -20.57
C ARG A 165 1.85 -4.69 -21.47
N SER A 166 1.88 -3.50 -20.88
CA SER A 166 2.06 -2.21 -21.55
C SER A 166 3.49 -1.69 -21.41
N PHE A 167 4.03 -1.67 -20.18
CA PHE A 167 5.34 -1.04 -19.89
C PHE A 167 6.50 -2.04 -19.72
N GLY A 168 6.24 -3.35 -19.68
CA GLY A 168 7.28 -4.37 -19.51
C GLY A 168 7.57 -4.73 -18.04
N GLY A 169 8.77 -5.26 -17.80
CA GLY A 169 9.19 -5.70 -16.46
C GLY A 169 9.37 -4.55 -15.48
N VAL A 170 9.17 -4.84 -14.20
CA VAL A 170 9.40 -3.90 -13.09
C VAL A 170 10.71 -4.28 -12.41
N PRO A 171 11.74 -3.42 -12.41
CA PRO A 171 12.97 -3.66 -11.65
C PRO A 171 12.68 -3.87 -10.17
N LEU A 172 13.34 -4.85 -9.54
CA LEU A 172 13.15 -5.13 -8.10
C LEU A 172 13.48 -3.92 -7.21
N GLU A 173 14.40 -3.07 -7.64
CA GLU A 173 14.76 -1.82 -6.96
C GLU A 173 13.64 -0.77 -6.95
N ASN A 174 12.68 -0.85 -7.88
CA ASN A 174 11.51 0.03 -7.88
C ASN A 174 10.44 -0.42 -6.88
N VAL A 175 10.54 -1.64 -6.35
CA VAL A 175 9.53 -2.20 -5.46
C VAL A 175 9.70 -1.67 -4.05
N LEU A 176 8.67 -1.01 -3.53
CA LEU A 176 8.62 -0.51 -2.16
C LEU A 176 8.39 -1.66 -1.16
N GLY A 177 7.52 -2.62 -1.50
CA GLY A 177 7.24 -3.77 -0.66
C GLY A 177 5.98 -4.53 -1.06
N THR A 178 5.60 -5.50 -0.24
CA THR A 178 4.42 -6.36 -0.46
C THR A 178 3.27 -5.96 0.47
N VAL A 179 2.04 -5.97 -0.05
CA VAL A 179 0.84 -5.73 0.75
C VAL A 179 0.63 -6.92 1.68
N THR A 180 0.54 -6.63 2.97
CA THR A 180 0.42 -7.66 4.00
C THR A 180 -0.93 -8.38 3.94
N GLY A 181 -0.92 -9.71 4.09
CA GLY A 181 -2.14 -10.51 4.05
C GLY A 181 -3.17 -10.17 5.13
N TRP A 182 -2.72 -9.70 6.31
CA TRP A 182 -3.63 -9.22 7.36
C TRP A 182 -4.29 -7.89 6.97
N SER A 183 -3.59 -7.04 6.23
CA SER A 183 -4.16 -5.80 5.73
C SER A 183 -5.21 -6.05 4.65
N LEU A 184 -5.00 -7.03 3.77
CA LEU A 184 -6.00 -7.42 2.77
C LEU A 184 -7.29 -7.93 3.43
N ARG A 185 -7.17 -8.79 4.45
CA ARG A 185 -8.33 -9.34 5.18
C ARG A 185 -9.06 -8.30 6.02
N GLY A 186 -8.35 -7.29 6.51
CA GLY A 186 -8.88 -6.25 7.38
C GLY A 186 -9.18 -4.93 6.69
N LYS A 187 -9.06 -4.85 5.35
CA LYS A 187 -9.09 -3.58 4.60
C LYS A 187 -10.33 -2.75 4.89
N ASP A 188 -11.51 -3.36 4.98
CA ASP A 188 -12.76 -2.63 5.24
C ASP A 188 -12.77 -2.00 6.65
N LEU A 189 -12.22 -2.70 7.64
CA LEU A 189 -12.06 -2.20 9.01
C LEU A 189 -11.01 -1.08 9.07
N LEU A 190 -9.86 -1.28 8.44
CA LEU A 190 -8.78 -0.28 8.38
C LEU A 190 -9.28 1.02 7.73
N THR A 191 -9.98 0.89 6.60
CA THR A 191 -10.62 2.00 5.90
C THR A 191 -11.66 2.70 6.76
N ALA A 192 -12.50 1.96 7.48
CA ALA A 192 -13.47 2.57 8.39
C ALA A 192 -12.80 3.35 9.53
N VAL A 193 -11.81 2.76 10.20
CA VAL A 193 -11.12 3.38 11.35
C VAL A 193 -10.30 4.61 10.93
N LEU A 194 -9.48 4.47 9.88
CA LEU A 194 -8.61 5.54 9.39
C LEU A 194 -9.37 6.59 8.56
N GLY A 195 -10.46 6.19 7.92
CA GLY A 195 -11.37 7.07 7.21
C GLY A 195 -12.15 8.01 8.15
N VAL A 196 -12.60 7.52 9.31
CA VAL A 196 -13.27 8.34 10.34
C VAL A 196 -12.34 9.43 10.88
N LEU A 197 -11.05 9.13 11.08
CA LEU A 197 -10.04 10.12 11.49
C LEU A 197 -9.82 11.24 10.46
N ARG A 198 -10.24 11.05 9.20
CA ARG A 198 -10.25 12.10 8.15
C ARG A 198 -11.56 12.85 8.02
N PHE A 199 -12.69 12.32 8.51
CA PHE A 199 -14.00 12.99 8.39
C PHE A 199 -14.00 14.39 9.06
N GLU A 200 -13.22 14.57 10.14
CA GLU A 200 -13.10 15.86 10.82
C GLU A 200 -12.33 16.94 10.04
N ARG A 201 -11.51 16.61 9.03
CA ARG A 201 -10.78 17.62 8.23
C ARG A 201 -11.53 18.10 6.98
N ARG A 202 -12.58 17.38 6.54
CA ARG A 202 -13.39 17.78 5.36
C ARG A 202 -14.38 18.91 5.66
N ILE A 203 -14.72 19.15 6.93
CA ILE A 203 -15.60 20.26 7.34
C ILE A 203 -14.85 21.60 7.35
N LEU A 204 -13.54 21.63 7.65
CA LEU A 204 -12.77 22.88 7.67
C LEU A 204 -12.34 23.39 6.28
N GLN A 205 -12.13 22.51 5.30
CA GLN A 205 -11.67 22.92 3.97
C GLN A 205 -12.81 23.34 3.01
N ARG A 206 -14.08 23.08 3.36
CA ARG A 206 -15.25 23.54 2.58
C ARG A 206 -15.53 25.05 2.68
N ARG A 207 -14.79 25.82 3.49
CA ARG A 207 -14.99 27.26 3.65
C ARG A 207 -14.01 28.14 2.85
N ILE A 208 -13.08 27.55 2.10
CA ILE A 208 -12.11 28.29 1.28
C ILE A 208 -12.06 27.69 -0.13
N ARG A 209 -13.14 27.86 -0.89
CA ARG A 209 -13.16 27.91 -2.37
C ARG A 209 -14.55 28.32 -2.83
N SER A 210 -14.84 29.61 -2.70
CA SER A 210 -15.91 30.27 -3.45
C SER A 210 -15.34 31.56 -4.04
N VAL A 211 -14.68 31.43 -5.18
CA VAL A 211 -14.60 32.51 -6.16
C VAL A 211 -14.92 31.87 -7.51
N PRO A 212 -16.07 32.19 -8.14
CA PRO A 212 -16.34 31.76 -9.50
C PRO A 212 -15.65 32.75 -10.44
N PHE A 213 -14.79 32.27 -11.34
CA PHE A 213 -14.39 33.07 -12.50
C PHE A 213 -15.26 32.62 -13.68
N SER A 214 -16.26 33.44 -13.98
CA SER A 214 -17.12 33.34 -15.15
C SER A 214 -16.38 33.78 -16.41
N ALA A 215 -16.43 32.96 -17.47
CA ALA A 215 -16.44 33.43 -18.86
C ALA A 215 -17.87 33.19 -19.41
N PRO A 216 -18.31 33.73 -20.58
CA PRO A 216 -17.59 34.48 -21.61
C PRO A 216 -18.32 35.75 -22.10
N CYS A 217 -17.71 36.55 -22.98
CA CYS A 217 -18.47 37.42 -23.88
C CYS A 217 -17.75 37.62 -25.22
N ASP A 218 -18.40 37.11 -26.26
CA ASP A 218 -18.11 37.29 -27.67
C ASP A 218 -18.63 38.67 -28.13
N ALA A 219 -17.82 39.49 -28.80
CA ALA A 219 -18.28 40.48 -29.77
C ALA A 219 -17.10 41.14 -30.52
N LYS A 220 -16.97 40.77 -31.80
CA LYS A 220 -16.64 41.58 -32.98
C LYS A 220 -15.98 42.96 -32.76
N ASP A 221 -14.81 43.14 -33.36
CA ASP A 221 -14.50 44.19 -34.38
C ASP A 221 -13.07 43.93 -34.90
N LYS A 222 -12.92 43.55 -36.18
CA LYS A 222 -12.53 44.40 -37.32
C LYS A 222 -11.14 45.07 -37.19
N PHE A 223 -10.39 44.95 -38.29
CA PHE A 223 -9.35 45.82 -38.85
C PHE A 223 -7.86 45.49 -38.61
N LEU A 224 -7.22 45.10 -39.74
CA LEU A 224 -5.85 45.37 -40.22
C LEU A 224 -4.69 44.83 -39.34
N GLU A 225 -3.53 44.41 -39.83
CA GLU A 225 -2.76 44.71 -41.04
C GLU A 225 -1.61 43.68 -41.15
N GLU A 226 -1.15 43.44 -42.38
CA GLU A 226 0.24 43.13 -42.76
C GLU A 226 0.93 41.78 -42.41
N ILE A 227 1.23 41.07 -43.53
CA ILE A 227 2.27 40.07 -43.84
C ILE A 227 1.96 38.60 -43.50
#